data_AF-A0ABD0Q261-F1
#
_entry.id   AF-A0ABD0Q261-F1
#
_cell.length_a   1.000
_cell.length_b   1.000
_cell.length_c   1.000
_cell.angle_alpha   90.00
_cell.angle_beta   90.00
_cell.angle_gamma   90.00
#
_symmetry.space_group_name_H-M   'P 1'
#
loop_
_entity.id
_entity.type
_entity.pdbx_description
1 polymer ?
#
loop_
_entity_poly.entity_id
_entity_poly.type
_entity_poly.pdbx_seq_one_letter_code
_entity_poly.pdbx_strand_id
1 'polypeptide(L)' 'MANVQSFRNKMDVLHGRCRTEKSFRDVCIITLFKTWLNDSVPDEEVSLDNFTIIRVDRTSNS' A
#
# COMPACT_ATOMS: atom_id res chain seq x y z
N MET A 1 -6.06 -2.12 -14.04
CA MET A 1 -5.16 -1.06 -13.55
C MET A 1 -6.01 0.00 -12.86
N ALA A 2 -5.92 0.16 -11.54
CA ALA A 2 -6.76 1.10 -10.79
C ALA A 2 -6.03 2.42 -10.55
N ASN A 3 -6.68 3.55 -10.89
CA ASN A 3 -6.22 4.89 -10.52
C ASN A 3 -6.54 5.14 -9.04
N VAL A 4 -5.52 5.29 -8.21
CA VAL A 4 -5.65 5.46 -6.77
C VAL A 4 -5.29 6.89 -6.38
N GLN A 5 -6.02 7.86 -6.92
CA GLN A 5 -5.88 9.30 -6.63
C GLN A 5 -6.21 9.71 -5.18
N SER A 6 -6.27 8.75 -4.26
CA SER A 6 -6.42 8.94 -2.82
C SER A 6 -6.03 7.62 -2.13
N PHE A 7 -4.77 7.21 -2.20
CA PHE A 7 -4.31 5.92 -1.64
C PHE A 7 -4.74 5.74 -0.19
N ARG A 8 -4.57 6.79 0.62
CA ARG A 8 -5.04 6.87 2.00
C ARG A 8 -6.53 6.52 2.15
N ASN A 9 -7.40 7.04 1.28
CA ASN A 9 -8.84 6.79 1.33
C ASN A 9 -9.23 5.36 0.87
N LYS A 10 -8.30 4.63 0.26
CA LYS A 10 -8.51 3.24 -0.20
C LYS A 10 -7.79 2.21 0.65
N MET A 11 -7.03 2.64 1.66
CA MET A 11 -6.31 1.73 2.57
C MET A 11 -7.26 0.81 3.32
N ASP A 12 -8.39 1.32 3.81
CA ASP A 12 -9.40 0.50 4.51
C ASP A 12 -9.94 -0.62 3.60
N VAL A 13 -10.25 -0.29 2.35
CA VAL A 13 -10.69 -1.27 1.35
C VAL A 13 -9.57 -2.27 1.03
N LEU A 14 -8.32 -1.82 0.93
CA LEU A 14 -7.18 -2.70 0.68
C LEU A 14 -6.93 -3.67 1.84
N HIS A 15 -7.04 -3.17 3.08
CA HIS A 15 -7.01 -3.98 4.31
C HIS A 15 -8.10 -5.04 4.30
N GLY A 16 -9.34 -4.63 4.00
CA GLY A 16 -10.46 -5.54 3.86
C GLY A 16 -10.18 -6.66 2.86
N ARG A 17 -9.62 -6.33 1.70
CA ARG A 17 -9.28 -7.32 0.66
C ARG A 17 -8.14 -8.25 1.08
N CYS A 18 -7.08 -7.75 1.69
CA CYS A 18 -6.00 -8.60 2.21
C CYS A 18 -6.52 -9.58 3.27
N ARG A 19 -7.57 -9.19 4.00
CA ARG A 19 -8.22 -10.04 5.01
C ARG A 19 -9.30 -10.96 4.47
N THR A 20 -9.95 -10.69 3.35
CA THR A 20 -11.10 -11.51 2.90
C THR A 20 -10.86 -12.24 1.58
N GLU A 21 -10.08 -11.65 0.68
CA GLU A 21 -9.82 -12.19 -0.65
C GLU A 21 -8.53 -13.01 -0.64
N LYS A 22 -8.63 -14.33 -0.87
CA LYS A 22 -7.47 -15.22 -0.93
C LYS A 22 -6.43 -14.75 -1.95
N SER A 23 -6.88 -14.17 -3.07
CA SER A 23 -6.02 -13.62 -4.12
C SER A 23 -5.19 -12.41 -3.70
N PHE A 24 -5.56 -11.71 -2.61
CA PHE A 24 -4.76 -10.64 -2.01
C PHE A 24 -4.02 -11.10 -0.76
N ARG A 25 -4.50 -12.15 -0.10
CA ARG A 25 -3.86 -12.72 1.10
C ARG A 25 -2.66 -13.60 0.77
N ASP A 26 -2.74 -14.40 -0.30
CA ASP A 26 -1.78 -15.47 -0.61
C ASP A 26 -0.66 -15.01 -1.56
N VAL A 27 -0.54 -13.70 -1.80
CA VAL A 27 0.48 -13.15 -2.70
C VAL A 27 1.74 -12.79 -1.93
N CYS A 28 2.88 -13.02 -2.56
CA CYS A 28 4.18 -12.63 -1.97
C CYS A 28 4.42 -11.13 -2.06
N ILE A 29 3.90 -10.46 -3.10
CA ILE A 29 4.20 -9.05 -3.41
C ILE A 29 2.95 -8.36 -3.93
N ILE A 30 2.65 -7.18 -3.37
CA ILE A 30 1.64 -6.26 -3.88
C ILE A 30 2.35 -5.00 -4.37
N THR A 31 2.28 -4.70 -5.67
CA THR A 31 2.88 -3.49 -6.25
C THR A 31 1.80 -2.50 -6.63
N LEU A 32 1.89 -1.28 -6.08
CA LEU A 32 0.92 -0.22 -6.29
C LEU A 32 1.62 0.97 -6.94
N PHE A 33 1.03 1.49 -8.01
CA PHE A 33 1.54 2.64 -8.75
C PHE A 33 0.53 3.79 -8.67
N LYS A 34 1.02 5.02 -8.86
CA LYS A 34 0.20 6.24 -8.76
C LYS A 34 -0.49 6.32 -7.40
N THR A 35 0.26 6.06 -6.33
CA THR A 35 -0.22 6.15 -4.94
C THR A 35 -0.32 7.60 -4.47
N TRP A 36 0.38 8.53 -5.14
CA TRP A 36 0.48 9.95 -4.77
C TRP A 36 0.94 10.16 -3.32
N LEU A 37 1.67 9.19 -2.79
CA LEU A 37 2.31 9.30 -1.50
C LEU A 37 3.45 10.31 -1.59
N ASN A 38 3.61 11.08 -0.52
CA ASN A 38 4.68 12.04 -0.34
C ASN A 38 5.30 11.85 1.03
N ASP A 39 6.38 12.58 1.32
CA ASP A 39 7.11 12.45 2.57
C ASP A 39 6.26 12.74 3.82
N SER A 40 5.23 13.59 3.70
CA SER A 40 4.33 13.96 4.79
C SER A 40 3.40 12.83 5.26
N VAL A 41 3.24 11.75 4.49
CA VAL A 41 2.41 10.59 4.89
C VAL A 41 3.30 9.58 5.60
N PRO A 42 3.14 9.34 6.91
CA PRO A 42 3.98 8.40 7.66
C PRO A 42 3.71 6.94 7.24
N ASP A 43 4.64 6.02 7.50
CA ASP A 43 4.51 4.62 7.02
C ASP A 43 3.37 3.86 7.69
N GLU A 44 3.04 4.23 8.93
CA GLU A 44 1.97 3.65 9.74
C GLU A 44 0.61 3.76 9.02
N GLU A 45 0.38 4.87 8.32
CA GLU A 45 -0.86 5.12 7.59
C GLU A 45 -1.03 4.28 6.33
N VAL A 46 0.05 3.66 5.86
CA VAL A 46 0.07 2.81 4.66
C VAL A 46 0.43 1.36 4.98
N SER A 47 0.46 1.02 6.27
CA SER A 47 0.76 -0.32 6.75
C SER A 47 -0.36 -1.31 6.48
N LEU A 48 0.01 -2.55 6.17
CA LEU A 48 -0.89 -3.68 5.93
C LEU A 48 -0.47 -4.83 6.84
N ASP A 49 -1.45 -5.48 7.49
CA ASP A 49 -1.18 -6.64 8.34
C ASP A 49 -0.48 -7.75 7.55
N ASN A 50 0.62 -8.27 8.11
CA ASN A 50 1.44 -9.34 7.52
C ASN A 50 2.21 -8.97 6.25
N PHE A 51 2.30 -7.68 5.90
CA PHE A 51 3.12 -7.21 4.79
C PHE A 51 4.18 -6.21 5.25
N THR A 52 5.37 -6.29 4.64
CA THR A 52 6.40 -5.27 4.78
C THR A 52 6.21 -4.21 3.69
N ILE A 53 6.21 -2.95 4.08
CA ILE A 53 6.07 -1.82 3.15
C ILE A 53 7.44 -1.43 2.63
N ILE A 54 7.53 -1.22 1.31
CA ILE A 54 8.69 -0.60 0.67
C ILE A 54 8.18 0.58 -0.15
N ARG A 55 8.67 1.79 0.16
CA ARG A 55 8.32 3.03 -0.54
C ARG A 55 9.49 3.57 -1.31
N VAL A 56 9.42 3.44 -2.64
CA VAL A 56 10.44 3.98 -3.57
C VAL A 56 10.66 5.49 -3.38
N ASP A 57 9.59 6.25 -3.14
CA ASP A 57 9.64 7.69 -2.85
C ASP A 57 10.53 8.06 -1.64
N ARG A 58 10.69 7.14 -0.69
CA ARG A 58 11.56 7.31 0.49
C ARG A 58 12.94 6.66 0.34
N THR A 59 13.12 5.81 -0.67
CA THR A 59 14.35 5.00 -0.82
C THR A 59 15.48 5.78 -1.51
N SER A 60 15.35 7.10 -1.68
CA SER A 60 16.35 7.97 -2.32
C SER A 60 17.37 8.57 -1.34
N ASN A 61 17.79 7.83 -0.31
CA ASN A 61 18.81 8.31 0.63
C ASN A 61 19.74 7.19 1.13
N SER A 62 20.33 6.42 0.21
CA SER A 62 21.49 5.54 0.46
C SER A 62 22.39 5.52 -0.76
#